data_AF-A0A1G2P1G4-F1
#
_entry.id   AF-A0A1G2P1G4-F1
#
_cell.length_a   1.000
_cell.length_b   1.000
_cell.length_c   1.000
_cell.angle_alpha   90.00
_cell.angle_beta   90.00
_cell.angle_gamma   90.00
#
_symmetry.space_group_name_H-M   'P 1'
#
loop_
_entity.id
_entity.type
_entity.pdbx_description
1 polymer ?
#
loop_
_entity_poly.entity_id
_entity_poly.type
_entity_poly.pdbx_seq_one_letter_code
_entity_poly.pdbx_strand_id
1 'polypeptide(L)'
;MEDAVIVTHSGTFHADDVFAVACLLIFLEGKPVVARLVRSRDPKIIETGDFVVDVGNVYDVAANRFDHHQKGGAGERAEGGIPYASFGLVWDKFGSQLCGSTEIAKKVDRVLVSFIDAFDNGVGRIFPVEGATFPFTISDMVSVFNLTYQENGNQDGAFLEAVEIARRIMARVINSARVAEESAALVRKAYEEASDKRIVVLDNNYLWREVLSRFPEPLYVVEPDSTPGQWEVNAVGSDPNNFAVRKDMPASWSGKRGKELAEITGVGDALFCHNKLFCAVAGSKEGAIALARLAADA
;
A
#
# COMPACT_ATOMS: atom_id res chain seq x y z
N MET A 1 -30.29 -10.29 15.61
CA MET A 1 -29.11 -10.44 14.74
C MET A 1 -28.35 -11.63 15.26
N GLU A 2 -27.92 -12.53 14.39
CA GLU A 2 -27.06 -13.64 14.80
C GLU A 2 -25.67 -13.08 15.10
N ASP A 3 -24.98 -13.67 16.08
CA ASP A 3 -23.60 -13.33 16.39
C ASP A 3 -22.68 -14.17 15.49
N ALA A 4 -21.65 -13.55 14.91
CA ALA A 4 -20.59 -14.24 14.19
C ALA A 4 -19.32 -14.28 15.06
N VAL A 5 -18.88 -15.46 15.45
CA VAL A 5 -17.75 -15.66 16.35
C VAL A 5 -16.46 -15.83 15.56
N ILE A 6 -15.51 -14.92 15.77
CA ILE A 6 -14.14 -15.03 15.26
C ILE A 6 -13.25 -15.53 16.39
N VAL A 7 -12.52 -16.62 16.19
CA VAL A 7 -11.57 -17.16 17.17
C VAL A 7 -10.14 -17.06 16.64
N THR A 8 -9.24 -16.54 17.45
CA THR A 8 -7.78 -16.57 17.23
C THR A 8 -7.06 -16.97 18.52
N HIS A 9 -5.75 -17.19 18.46
CA HIS A 9 -4.97 -17.56 19.63
C HIS A 9 -4.85 -16.41 20.66
N SER A 10 -4.59 -16.76 21.93
CA SER A 10 -4.42 -15.81 23.04
C SER A 10 -2.96 -15.51 23.42
N GLY A 11 -2.01 -15.78 22.51
CA GLY A 11 -0.58 -15.52 22.74
C GLY A 11 -0.12 -14.10 22.42
N THR A 12 1.20 -13.95 22.35
CA THR A 12 1.85 -12.88 21.57
C THR A 12 1.27 -12.90 20.17
N PHE A 13 0.78 -11.76 19.71
CA PHE A 13 0.13 -11.63 18.40
C PHE A 13 1.09 -11.06 17.36
N HIS A 14 0.83 -11.40 16.11
CA HIS A 14 1.61 -11.05 14.94
C HIS A 14 0.76 -10.23 13.97
N ALA A 15 1.37 -9.76 12.89
CA ALA A 15 0.59 -9.11 11.84
C ALA A 15 -0.39 -10.08 11.18
N ASP A 16 -0.10 -11.38 11.15
CA ASP A 16 -0.95 -12.38 10.53
C ASP A 16 -2.34 -12.47 11.18
N ASP A 17 -2.41 -12.82 12.47
CA ASP A 17 -3.68 -12.94 13.20
C ASP A 17 -4.40 -11.59 13.33
N VAL A 18 -3.68 -10.49 13.52
CA VAL A 18 -4.26 -9.15 13.59
C VAL A 18 -4.93 -8.75 12.27
N PHE A 19 -4.25 -8.93 11.13
CA PHE A 19 -4.82 -8.57 9.83
C PHE A 19 -5.88 -9.57 9.35
N ALA A 20 -5.78 -10.85 9.71
CA ALA A 20 -6.83 -11.83 9.47
C ALA A 20 -8.14 -11.43 10.18
N VAL A 21 -8.07 -11.07 11.47
CA VAL A 21 -9.24 -10.59 12.22
C VAL A 21 -9.76 -9.28 11.65
N ALA A 22 -8.88 -8.32 11.34
CA ALA A 22 -9.28 -7.05 10.73
C ALA A 22 -10.05 -7.24 9.41
N CYS A 23 -9.56 -8.15 8.55
CA CYS A 23 -10.21 -8.52 7.29
C CYS A 23 -11.63 -9.04 7.50
N LEU A 24 -11.79 -9.99 8.43
CA LEU A 24 -13.09 -10.57 8.77
C LEU A 24 -14.05 -9.53 9.35
N LEU A 25 -13.57 -8.65 10.23
CA LEU A 25 -14.41 -7.59 10.79
C LEU A 25 -14.96 -6.66 9.71
N ILE A 26 -14.11 -6.17 8.79
CA ILE A 26 -14.56 -5.34 7.65
C ILE A 26 -15.56 -6.11 6.78
N PHE A 27 -15.31 -7.39 6.55
CA PHE A 27 -16.19 -8.24 5.73
C PHE A 27 -17.58 -8.43 6.36
N LEU A 28 -17.64 -8.53 7.69
CA LEU A 28 -18.88 -8.74 8.44
C LEU A 28 -19.66 -7.44 8.67
N GLU A 29 -19.05 -6.26 8.62
CA GLU A 29 -19.76 -4.97 8.76
C GLU A 29 -20.87 -4.76 7.73
N GLY A 30 -20.71 -5.32 6.53
CA GLY A 30 -21.72 -5.26 5.47
C GLY A 30 -22.88 -6.27 5.64
N LYS A 31 -22.94 -7.00 6.76
CA LYS A 31 -23.85 -8.13 6.95
C LYS A 31 -24.75 -7.95 8.17
N PRO A 32 -25.92 -8.63 8.21
CA PRO A 32 -26.88 -8.52 9.32
C PRO A 32 -26.46 -9.36 10.55
N VAL A 33 -25.20 -9.28 10.96
CA VAL A 33 -24.61 -10.03 12.08
C VAL A 33 -23.78 -9.11 12.98
N VAL A 34 -23.60 -9.50 14.25
CA VAL A 34 -22.68 -8.83 15.16
C VAL A 34 -21.43 -9.68 15.31
N ALA A 35 -20.27 -9.16 14.92
CA ALA A 35 -19.02 -9.89 15.05
C ALA A 35 -18.52 -9.86 16.51
N ARG A 36 -18.18 -11.04 17.05
CA ARG A 36 -17.60 -11.20 18.39
C ARG A 36 -16.25 -11.89 18.28
N LEU A 37 -15.20 -11.22 18.73
CA LEU A 37 -13.86 -11.79 18.80
C LEU A 37 -13.67 -12.58 20.12
N VAL A 38 -13.05 -13.75 20.01
CA VAL A 38 -12.59 -14.56 21.14
C VAL A 38 -11.13 -14.93 20.92
N ARG A 39 -10.28 -14.64 21.92
CA ARG A 39 -8.89 -15.08 21.90
C ARG A 39 -8.72 -16.27 22.83
N SER A 40 -8.35 -17.43 22.29
CA SER A 40 -8.22 -18.66 23.06
C SER A 40 -7.36 -19.70 22.35
N ARG A 41 -6.74 -20.59 23.13
CA ARG A 41 -6.12 -21.84 22.65
C ARG A 41 -6.85 -23.09 23.17
N ASP A 42 -7.97 -22.93 23.86
CA ASP A 42 -8.79 -24.05 24.31
C ASP A 42 -9.52 -24.66 23.08
N PRO A 43 -9.27 -25.94 22.74
CA PRO A 43 -9.93 -26.61 21.62
C PRO A 43 -11.45 -26.50 21.66
N LYS A 44 -12.06 -26.55 22.86
CA LYS A 44 -13.51 -26.46 23.01
C LYS A 44 -14.05 -25.09 22.65
N ILE A 45 -13.27 -24.03 22.88
CA ILE A 45 -13.64 -22.67 22.46
C ILE A 45 -13.44 -22.52 20.95
N ILE A 46 -12.32 -23.03 20.42
CA ILE A 46 -12.01 -22.99 18.99
C ILE A 46 -13.10 -23.65 18.16
N GLU A 47 -13.61 -24.80 18.60
CA GLU A 47 -14.70 -25.52 17.93
C GLU A 47 -15.98 -24.66 17.77
N THR A 48 -16.22 -23.69 18.65
CA THR A 48 -17.40 -22.80 18.60
C THR A 48 -17.29 -21.64 17.62
N GLY A 49 -16.12 -21.41 17.02
CA GLY A 49 -15.91 -20.29 16.10
C GLY A 49 -16.63 -20.47 14.76
N ASP A 50 -17.30 -19.43 14.28
CA ASP A 50 -17.79 -19.37 12.89
C ASP A 50 -16.63 -19.13 11.91
N PHE A 51 -15.61 -18.41 12.37
CA PHE A 51 -14.34 -18.20 11.70
C PHE A 51 -13.22 -18.47 12.69
N VAL A 52 -12.25 -19.30 12.33
CA VAL A 52 -11.08 -19.59 13.16
C VAL A 52 -9.85 -19.25 12.34
N VAL A 53 -9.00 -18.38 12.89
CA VAL A 53 -7.77 -17.90 12.25
C VAL A 53 -6.61 -18.14 13.19
N ASP A 54 -5.47 -18.51 12.64
CA ASP A 54 -4.19 -18.65 13.35
C ASP A 54 -4.22 -19.54 14.62
N VAL A 55 -5.15 -20.49 14.64
CA VAL A 55 -5.30 -21.44 15.75
C VAL A 55 -6.09 -22.68 15.31
N GLY A 56 -5.82 -23.81 15.94
CA GLY A 56 -6.58 -25.05 15.77
C GLY A 56 -5.92 -26.11 14.89
N ASN A 57 -4.81 -25.80 14.23
CA ASN A 57 -4.05 -26.67 13.30
C ASN A 57 -4.91 -27.24 12.17
N VAL A 58 -5.85 -26.45 11.64
CA VAL A 58 -6.73 -26.86 10.55
C VAL A 58 -6.87 -25.74 9.51
N TYR A 59 -6.60 -26.09 8.26
CA TYR A 59 -7.03 -25.32 7.10
C TYR A 59 -8.20 -26.03 6.41
N ASP A 60 -9.38 -25.41 6.44
CA ASP A 60 -10.58 -25.84 5.75
C ASP A 60 -11.39 -24.60 5.32
N VAL A 61 -11.36 -24.33 4.02
CA VAL A 61 -12.07 -23.19 3.40
C VAL A 61 -13.58 -23.30 3.62
N ALA A 62 -14.18 -24.49 3.54
CA ALA A 62 -15.63 -24.66 3.68
C ALA A 62 -16.09 -24.39 5.11
N ALA A 63 -15.30 -24.81 6.10
CA ALA A 63 -15.56 -24.62 7.53
C ALA A 63 -14.99 -23.31 8.11
N ASN A 64 -14.44 -22.41 7.29
CA ASN A 64 -13.78 -21.17 7.73
C ASN A 64 -12.70 -21.41 8.79
N ARG A 65 -11.86 -22.43 8.58
CA ARG A 65 -10.69 -22.70 9.40
C ARG A 65 -9.46 -22.28 8.60
N PHE A 66 -8.73 -21.30 9.09
CA PHE A 66 -7.66 -20.62 8.37
C PHE A 66 -6.38 -20.66 9.20
N ASP A 67 -5.93 -21.85 9.57
CA ASP A 67 -4.61 -22.02 10.20
C ASP A 67 -3.58 -22.51 9.17
N HIS A 68 -2.32 -22.18 9.37
CA HIS A 68 -1.19 -22.61 8.52
C HIS A 68 -0.15 -23.45 9.29
N HIS A 69 -0.31 -23.60 10.61
CA HIS A 69 0.64 -24.29 11.49
C HIS A 69 0.70 -25.82 11.32
N GLN A 70 -0.32 -26.42 10.72
CA GLN A 70 -0.38 -27.87 10.50
C GLN A 70 0.79 -28.39 9.67
N LYS A 71 1.09 -29.68 9.85
CA LYS A 71 2.10 -30.37 9.03
C LYS A 71 1.76 -30.25 7.54
N GLY A 72 2.66 -29.65 6.78
CA GLY A 72 2.48 -29.42 5.34
C GLY A 72 1.95 -28.02 4.99
N GLY A 73 1.66 -27.17 5.98
CA GLY A 73 1.19 -25.80 5.78
C GLY A 73 -0.22 -25.72 5.21
N ALA A 74 -0.54 -24.57 4.61
CA ALA A 74 -1.81 -24.31 3.92
C ALA A 74 -1.64 -24.07 2.42
N GLY A 75 -0.52 -24.52 1.85
CA GLY A 75 -0.15 -24.26 0.45
C GLY A 75 0.54 -22.90 0.25
N GLU A 76 0.72 -22.54 -1.02
CA GLU A 76 1.43 -21.33 -1.44
C GLU A 76 0.75 -20.66 -2.63
N ARG A 77 0.96 -19.35 -2.78
CA ARG A 77 0.49 -18.60 -3.95
C ARG A 77 1.19 -19.09 -5.21
N ALA A 78 0.42 -19.32 -6.27
CA ALA A 78 0.95 -19.75 -7.56
C ALA A 78 1.93 -18.74 -8.17
N GLU A 79 1.71 -17.45 -7.94
CA GLU A 79 2.63 -16.38 -8.32
C GLU A 79 3.61 -16.12 -7.17
N GLY A 80 4.91 -16.28 -7.42
CA GLY A 80 5.97 -15.96 -6.46
C GLY A 80 6.24 -17.03 -5.38
N GLY A 81 5.37 -18.03 -5.20
CA GLY A 81 5.60 -19.14 -4.27
C GLY A 81 5.60 -18.72 -2.80
N ILE A 82 4.92 -17.63 -2.45
CA ILE A 82 4.80 -17.20 -1.06
C ILE A 82 3.80 -18.13 -0.34
N PRO A 83 4.22 -18.85 0.71
CA PRO A 83 3.31 -19.69 1.50
C PRO A 83 2.21 -18.85 2.14
N TYR A 84 1.02 -19.43 2.28
CA TYR A 84 -0.08 -18.75 2.95
C TYR A 84 0.10 -18.77 4.47
N ALA A 85 -0.15 -17.62 5.10
CA ALA A 85 -0.46 -17.52 6.53
C ALA A 85 -1.97 -17.24 6.70
N SER A 86 -2.48 -17.15 7.93
CA SER A 86 -3.92 -17.03 8.19
C SER A 86 -4.56 -15.82 7.51
N PHE A 87 -3.87 -14.68 7.46
CA PHE A 87 -4.34 -13.48 6.77
C PHE A 87 -4.51 -13.73 5.29
N GLY A 88 -3.52 -14.31 4.61
CA GLY A 88 -3.65 -14.70 3.22
C GLY A 88 -4.74 -15.71 2.94
N LEU A 89 -4.97 -16.69 3.81
CA LEU A 89 -6.06 -17.65 3.64
C LEU A 89 -7.44 -16.98 3.74
N VAL A 90 -7.60 -16.06 4.70
CA VAL A 90 -8.81 -15.24 4.82
C VAL A 90 -8.97 -14.33 3.60
N TRP A 91 -7.87 -13.71 3.13
CA TRP A 91 -7.87 -12.80 1.99
C TRP A 91 -8.18 -13.53 0.67
N ASP A 92 -7.65 -14.73 0.48
CA ASP A 92 -7.93 -15.56 -0.70
C ASP A 92 -9.43 -15.84 -0.83
N LYS A 93 -10.09 -16.15 0.29
CA LYS A 93 -11.53 -16.41 0.31
C LYS A 93 -12.39 -15.15 0.15
N PHE A 94 -12.05 -14.07 0.86
CA PHE A 94 -12.97 -12.92 1.02
C PHE A 94 -12.48 -11.62 0.36
N GLY A 95 -11.20 -11.51 0.02
CA GLY A 95 -10.56 -10.28 -0.46
C GLY A 95 -11.19 -9.74 -1.75
N SER A 96 -11.54 -10.61 -2.70
CA SER A 96 -12.23 -10.20 -3.93
C SER A 96 -13.60 -9.57 -3.64
N GLN A 97 -14.36 -10.13 -2.70
CA GLN A 97 -15.66 -9.59 -2.30
C GLN A 97 -15.50 -8.25 -1.57
N LEU A 98 -14.53 -8.15 -0.66
CA LEU A 98 -14.19 -6.90 0.04
C LEU A 98 -13.79 -5.79 -0.94
N CYS A 99 -13.01 -6.12 -1.96
CA CYS A 99 -12.56 -5.18 -2.96
C CYS A 99 -13.64 -4.85 -4.00
N GLY A 100 -14.63 -5.73 -4.20
CA GLY A 100 -15.58 -5.66 -5.31
C GLY A 100 -14.94 -5.94 -6.67
N SER A 101 -13.70 -6.43 -6.69
CA SER A 101 -12.90 -6.68 -7.89
C SER A 101 -11.72 -7.60 -7.55
N THR A 102 -11.58 -8.69 -8.31
CA THR A 102 -10.45 -9.62 -8.19
C THR A 102 -9.11 -8.94 -8.51
N GLU A 103 -9.09 -8.02 -9.48
CA GLU A 103 -7.84 -7.33 -9.86
C GLU A 103 -7.37 -6.36 -8.77
N ILE A 104 -8.29 -5.65 -8.12
CA ILE A 104 -7.97 -4.83 -6.95
C ILE A 104 -7.49 -5.71 -5.80
N ALA A 105 -8.14 -6.85 -5.55
CA ALA A 105 -7.73 -7.77 -4.51
C ALA A 105 -6.32 -8.33 -4.72
N LYS A 106 -5.94 -8.63 -5.97
CA LYS A 106 -4.56 -9.03 -6.33
C LYS A 106 -3.54 -7.92 -6.08
N LYS A 107 -3.88 -6.66 -6.38
CA LYS A 107 -2.99 -5.52 -6.08
C LYS A 107 -2.74 -5.38 -4.58
N VAL A 108 -3.80 -5.47 -3.78
CA VAL A 108 -3.70 -5.43 -2.31
C VAL A 108 -2.91 -6.64 -1.78
N ASP A 109 -3.15 -7.83 -2.35
CA ASP A 109 -2.42 -9.04 -1.96
C ASP A 109 -0.91 -8.87 -2.13
N ARG A 110 -0.46 -8.35 -3.28
CA ARG A 110 0.97 -8.17 -3.59
C ARG A 110 1.68 -7.19 -2.68
N VAL A 111 1.01 -6.14 -2.19
CA VAL A 111 1.67 -5.06 -1.43
C VAL A 111 1.53 -5.18 0.08
N LEU A 112 0.52 -5.92 0.57
CA LEU A 112 0.20 -6.01 1.99
C LEU A 112 0.15 -7.47 2.47
N VAL A 113 -0.70 -8.27 1.85
CA VAL A 113 -1.05 -9.61 2.35
C VAL A 113 0.12 -10.58 2.19
N SER A 114 0.66 -10.70 0.98
CA SER A 114 1.79 -11.56 0.66
C SER A 114 3.03 -11.23 1.50
N PHE A 115 3.25 -9.95 1.84
CA PHE A 115 4.39 -9.57 2.67
C PHE A 115 4.24 -10.04 4.12
N ILE A 116 3.04 -9.87 4.70
CA ILE A 116 2.72 -10.35 6.05
C ILE A 116 2.84 -11.88 6.10
N ASP A 117 2.22 -12.58 5.14
CA ASP A 117 2.27 -14.04 5.04
C ASP A 117 3.70 -14.58 4.91
N ALA A 118 4.52 -13.93 4.07
CA ALA A 118 5.91 -14.33 3.89
C ALA A 118 6.64 -14.28 5.23
N PHE A 119 6.52 -13.15 5.96
CA PHE A 119 7.17 -12.97 7.24
C PHE A 119 6.75 -13.98 8.29
N ASP A 120 5.46 -14.24 8.38
CA ASP A 120 4.91 -15.15 9.38
C ASP A 120 5.35 -16.60 9.13
N ASN A 121 5.46 -16.98 7.85
CA ASN A 121 6.04 -18.27 7.43
C ASN A 121 7.58 -18.30 7.45
N GLY A 122 8.26 -17.27 7.97
CA GLY A 122 9.72 -17.20 8.00
C GLY A 122 10.39 -17.07 6.63
N VAL A 123 9.64 -16.63 5.63
CA VAL A 123 10.11 -16.35 4.26
C VAL A 123 10.36 -14.85 4.09
N GLY A 124 11.55 -14.51 3.61
CA GLY A 124 11.90 -13.12 3.31
C GLY A 124 13.16 -12.66 4.05
N ARG A 125 13.71 -11.54 3.58
CA ARG A 125 14.90 -10.92 4.16
C ARG A 125 14.64 -9.41 4.22
N ILE A 126 14.72 -8.83 5.42
CA ILE A 126 14.85 -7.38 5.54
C ILE A 126 16.31 -7.04 5.29
N PHE A 127 16.56 -6.25 4.25
CA PHE A 127 17.86 -5.65 4.04
C PHE A 127 17.90 -4.23 4.64
N PRO A 128 19.05 -3.78 5.16
CA PRO A 128 19.19 -2.40 5.54
C PRO A 128 19.03 -1.50 4.31
N VAL A 129 18.38 -0.35 4.51
CA VAL A 129 18.21 0.67 3.45
C VAL A 129 19.56 1.27 3.10
N GLU A 130 20.35 1.64 4.12
CA GLU A 130 21.74 2.08 3.99
C GLU A 130 22.46 1.89 5.34
N GLY A 131 23.68 1.34 5.30
CA GLY A 131 24.46 1.07 6.51
C GLY A 131 23.74 0.14 7.49
N ALA A 132 23.57 0.57 8.73
CA ALA A 132 22.87 -0.18 9.79
C ALA A 132 21.40 0.24 9.96
N THR A 133 20.84 0.97 8.98
CA THR A 133 19.45 1.47 9.05
C THR A 133 18.50 0.45 8.46
N PHE A 134 17.61 -0.11 9.28
CA PHE A 134 16.57 -1.05 8.85
C PHE A 134 15.21 -0.36 8.75
N PRO A 135 14.33 -0.77 7.81
CA PRO A 135 12.97 -0.28 7.76
C PRO A 135 12.18 -0.77 8.98
N PHE A 136 11.28 0.07 9.49
CA PHE A 136 10.25 -0.32 10.44
C PHE A 136 9.03 -0.82 9.65
N THR A 137 8.76 -2.12 9.72
CA THR A 137 7.74 -2.78 8.91
C THR A 137 6.36 -2.73 9.56
N ILE A 138 5.34 -3.16 8.82
CA ILE A 138 3.99 -3.30 9.39
C ILE A 138 3.91 -4.39 10.46
N SER A 139 4.74 -5.43 10.34
CA SER A 139 4.88 -6.47 11.37
C SER A 139 5.55 -5.91 12.63
N ASP A 140 6.54 -5.02 12.49
CA ASP A 140 7.11 -4.30 13.63
C ASP A 140 6.07 -3.39 14.29
N MET A 141 5.27 -2.68 13.49
CA MET A 141 4.16 -1.84 13.96
C MET A 141 3.15 -2.63 14.79
N VAL A 142 2.77 -3.84 14.36
CA VAL A 142 1.90 -4.70 15.18
C VAL A 142 2.63 -5.20 16.43
N SER A 143 3.89 -5.62 16.27
CA SER A 143 4.68 -6.19 17.37
C SER A 143 4.84 -5.24 18.55
N VAL A 144 4.98 -3.92 18.31
CA VAL A 144 5.12 -2.93 19.39
C VAL A 144 3.87 -2.75 20.27
N PHE A 145 2.70 -3.29 19.86
CA PHE A 145 1.52 -3.33 20.73
C PHE A 145 1.52 -4.53 21.68
N ASN A 146 2.37 -5.55 21.47
CA ASN A 146 2.49 -6.61 22.45
C ASN A 146 3.10 -6.06 23.74
N LEU A 147 2.42 -6.29 24.87
CA LEU A 147 2.93 -5.85 26.17
C LEU A 147 4.27 -6.51 26.47
N THR A 148 5.25 -5.71 26.87
CA THR A 148 6.54 -6.19 27.32
C THR A 148 6.45 -6.76 28.74
N TYR A 149 7.48 -7.50 29.16
CA TYR A 149 7.55 -8.05 30.51
C TYR A 149 7.57 -6.99 31.63
N GLN A 150 7.79 -5.72 31.29
CA GLN A 150 7.78 -4.60 32.24
C GLN A 150 6.42 -3.91 32.32
N GLU A 151 5.49 -4.22 31.42
CA GLU A 151 4.19 -3.61 31.36
C GLU A 151 3.14 -4.47 32.06
N ASN A 152 2.41 -3.86 32.99
CA ASN A 152 1.19 -4.46 33.52
C ASN A 152 0.03 -3.98 32.64
N GLY A 153 -0.72 -4.89 32.02
CA GLY A 153 -1.81 -4.49 31.14
C GLY A 153 -2.67 -5.64 30.64
N ASN A 154 -3.64 -5.28 29.81
CA ASN A 154 -4.55 -6.20 29.16
C ASN A 154 -4.07 -6.51 27.73
N GLN A 155 -3.47 -7.68 27.52
CA GLN A 155 -2.97 -8.14 26.22
C GLN A 155 -4.08 -8.21 25.16
N ASP A 156 -5.33 -8.51 25.55
CA ASP A 156 -6.46 -8.53 24.62
C ASP A 156 -6.92 -7.12 24.24
N GLY A 157 -6.78 -6.16 25.16
CA GLY A 157 -6.99 -4.75 24.87
C GLY A 157 -6.00 -4.24 23.82
N ALA A 158 -4.71 -4.53 24.02
CA ALA A 158 -3.67 -4.14 23.08
C ALA A 158 -3.83 -4.81 21.71
N PHE A 159 -4.27 -6.07 21.68
CA PHE A 159 -4.65 -6.75 20.44
C PHE A 159 -5.77 -6.01 19.68
N LEU A 160 -6.84 -5.61 20.39
CA LEU A 160 -7.95 -4.88 19.78
C LEU A 160 -7.52 -3.52 19.22
N GLU A 161 -6.59 -2.83 19.90
CA GLU A 161 -6.00 -1.59 19.39
C GLU A 161 -5.22 -1.83 18.09
N ALA A 162 -4.39 -2.87 18.04
CA ALA A 162 -3.67 -3.26 16.83
C ALA A 162 -4.61 -3.63 15.68
N VAL A 163 -5.70 -4.36 15.97
CA VAL A 163 -6.74 -4.70 14.98
C VAL A 163 -7.41 -3.45 14.43
N GLU A 164 -7.78 -2.48 15.25
CA GLU A 164 -8.43 -1.25 14.76
C GLU A 164 -7.50 -0.44 13.84
N ILE A 165 -6.20 -0.40 14.14
CA ILE A 165 -5.20 0.22 13.25
C ILE A 165 -5.09 -0.57 11.94
N ALA A 166 -4.98 -1.89 12.02
CA ALA A 166 -4.93 -2.76 10.84
C ALA A 166 -6.16 -2.56 9.94
N ARG A 167 -7.36 -2.45 10.52
CA ARG A 167 -8.60 -2.16 9.79
C ARG A 167 -8.53 -0.86 9.00
N ARG A 168 -8.03 0.22 9.63
CA ARG A 168 -7.86 1.52 8.98
C ARG A 168 -6.85 1.45 7.85
N ILE A 169 -5.71 0.79 8.07
CA ILE A 169 -4.69 0.59 7.03
C ILE A 169 -5.28 -0.19 5.86
N MET A 170 -5.93 -1.33 6.10
CA MET A 170 -6.56 -2.13 5.06
C MET A 170 -7.58 -1.34 4.25
N ALA A 171 -8.47 -0.60 4.91
CA ALA A 171 -9.44 0.24 4.21
C ALA A 171 -8.77 1.29 3.30
N ARG A 172 -7.68 1.91 3.77
CA ARG A 172 -6.90 2.87 2.96
C ARG A 172 -6.15 2.19 1.82
N VAL A 173 -5.56 1.03 2.03
CA VAL A 173 -4.86 0.26 0.97
C VAL A 173 -5.83 -0.19 -0.12
N ILE A 174 -7.00 -0.71 0.25
CA ILE A 174 -8.06 -1.07 -0.70
C ILE A 174 -8.53 0.17 -1.48
N ASN A 175 -8.75 1.29 -0.80
CA ASN A 175 -9.14 2.53 -1.46
C ASN A 175 -8.06 3.03 -2.43
N SER A 176 -6.79 3.04 -2.02
CA SER A 176 -5.68 3.44 -2.90
C SER A 176 -5.57 2.53 -4.12
N ALA A 177 -5.77 1.22 -3.96
CA ALA A 177 -5.77 0.28 -5.08
C ALA A 177 -6.94 0.52 -6.05
N ARG A 178 -8.12 0.87 -5.54
CA ARG A 178 -9.28 1.31 -6.37
C ARG A 178 -8.95 2.57 -7.15
N VAL A 179 -8.49 3.62 -6.47
CA VAL A 179 -8.12 4.90 -7.09
C VAL A 179 -7.00 4.72 -8.10
N ALA A 180 -6.04 3.83 -7.85
CA ALA A 180 -4.98 3.52 -8.81
C ALA A 180 -5.52 2.88 -10.09
N GLU A 181 -6.49 1.96 -9.97
CA GLU A 181 -7.15 1.35 -11.13
C GLU A 181 -7.92 2.39 -11.96
N GLU A 182 -8.70 3.25 -11.30
CA GLU A 182 -9.44 4.34 -11.95
C GLU A 182 -8.51 5.36 -12.62
N SER A 183 -7.45 5.76 -11.90
CA SER A 183 -6.41 6.67 -12.40
C SER A 183 -5.72 6.11 -13.64
N ALA A 184 -5.50 4.80 -13.70
CA ALA A 184 -4.69 4.21 -14.75
C ALA A 184 -5.26 4.40 -16.16
N ALA A 185 -6.59 4.38 -16.30
CA ALA A 185 -7.25 4.66 -17.57
C ALA A 185 -7.09 6.13 -18.00
N LEU A 186 -7.23 7.07 -17.06
CA LEU A 186 -7.12 8.50 -17.32
C LEU A 186 -5.68 8.89 -17.67
N VAL A 187 -4.69 8.32 -16.96
CA VAL A 187 -3.27 8.54 -17.23
C VAL A 187 -2.87 7.96 -18.59
N ARG A 188 -3.36 6.75 -18.95
CA ARG A 188 -3.12 6.18 -20.29
C ARG A 188 -3.71 7.06 -21.39
N LYS A 189 -4.93 7.55 -21.21
CA LYS A 189 -5.56 8.47 -22.16
C LYS A 189 -4.74 9.76 -22.32
N ALA A 190 -4.32 10.39 -21.22
CA ALA A 190 -3.49 11.58 -21.26
C ALA A 190 -2.15 11.33 -21.97
N TYR A 191 -1.53 10.16 -21.73
CA TYR A 191 -0.34 9.73 -22.46
C TYR A 191 -0.62 9.58 -23.96
N GLU A 192 -1.71 8.93 -24.37
CA GLU A 192 -2.08 8.70 -25.78
C GLU A 192 -2.40 10.01 -26.52
N GLU A 193 -3.01 10.98 -25.85
CA GLU A 193 -3.35 12.29 -26.41
C GLU A 193 -2.18 13.28 -26.40
N ALA A 194 -1.11 13.02 -25.62
CA ALA A 194 0.07 13.89 -25.59
C ALA A 194 0.73 13.99 -26.97
N SER A 195 0.94 15.21 -27.46
CA SER A 195 1.62 15.46 -28.73
C SER A 195 3.14 15.23 -28.64
N ASP A 196 3.73 15.51 -27.49
CA ASP A 196 5.10 15.14 -27.14
C ASP A 196 5.05 14.10 -26.01
N LYS A 197 5.35 12.83 -26.34
CA LYS A 197 5.29 11.72 -25.38
C LYS A 197 6.29 11.84 -24.23
N ARG A 198 7.29 12.75 -24.33
CA ARG A 198 8.22 13.05 -23.23
C ARG A 198 7.55 13.80 -22.08
N ILE A 199 6.40 14.46 -22.32
CA ILE A 199 5.70 15.28 -21.33
C ILE A 199 4.23 14.90 -21.32
N VAL A 200 3.78 14.30 -20.21
CA VAL A 200 2.36 13.96 -20.02
C VAL A 200 1.71 15.00 -19.11
N VAL A 201 0.59 15.58 -19.54
CA VAL A 201 -0.13 16.58 -18.75
C VAL A 201 -1.41 15.97 -18.22
N LEU A 202 -1.58 15.99 -16.90
CA LEU A 202 -2.76 15.52 -16.19
C LEU A 202 -3.59 16.71 -15.72
N ASP A 203 -4.92 16.59 -15.74
CA ASP A 203 -5.84 17.62 -15.25
C ASP A 203 -6.18 17.48 -13.76
N ASN A 204 -5.67 16.42 -13.12
CA ASN A 204 -5.80 16.15 -11.70
C ASN A 204 -4.59 15.36 -11.19
N ASN A 205 -4.44 15.24 -9.86
CA ASN A 205 -3.39 14.47 -9.21
C ASN A 205 -3.74 12.97 -9.20
N TYR A 206 -3.62 12.34 -10.37
CA TYR A 206 -3.87 10.91 -10.56
C TYR A 206 -2.68 10.07 -10.11
N LEU A 207 -2.91 8.81 -9.72
CA LEU A 207 -1.81 7.87 -9.44
C LEU A 207 -1.15 7.38 -10.74
N TRP A 208 -0.16 8.15 -11.23
CA TRP A 208 0.45 7.97 -12.55
C TRP A 208 1.71 7.09 -12.58
N ARG A 209 2.43 6.96 -11.46
CA ARG A 209 3.77 6.34 -11.40
C ARG A 209 3.81 4.93 -11.99
N GLU A 210 2.85 4.07 -11.63
CA GLU A 210 2.78 2.69 -12.12
C GLU A 210 2.51 2.62 -13.64
N VAL A 211 1.80 3.61 -14.19
CA VAL A 211 1.43 3.62 -15.61
C VAL A 211 2.55 4.21 -16.45
N LEU A 212 3.03 5.41 -16.11
CA LEU A 212 4.02 6.14 -16.93
C LEU A 212 5.42 5.49 -16.89
N SER A 213 5.74 4.74 -15.84
CA SER A 213 6.98 3.95 -15.77
C SER A 213 7.04 2.81 -16.79
N ARG A 214 5.89 2.34 -17.29
CA ARG A 214 5.82 1.26 -18.30
C ARG A 214 5.99 1.75 -19.74
N PHE A 215 5.87 3.06 -19.98
CA PHE A 215 6.13 3.65 -21.29
C PHE A 215 7.57 4.16 -21.35
N PRO A 216 8.33 3.94 -22.43
CA PRO A 216 9.73 4.34 -22.50
C PRO A 216 9.96 5.86 -22.64
N GLU A 217 8.99 6.61 -23.16
CA GLU A 217 9.14 8.00 -23.59
C GLU A 217 8.98 9.07 -22.49
N PRO A 218 8.02 8.97 -21.53
CA PRO A 218 7.77 10.04 -20.59
C PRO A 218 9.00 10.38 -19.75
N LEU A 219 9.44 11.63 -19.79
CA LEU A 219 10.50 12.18 -18.94
C LEU A 219 9.90 12.95 -17.77
N TYR A 220 8.80 13.66 -18.03
CA TYR A 220 8.12 14.48 -17.03
C TYR A 220 6.61 14.30 -17.10
N VAL A 221 5.96 14.44 -15.95
CA VAL A 221 4.52 14.59 -15.83
C VAL A 221 4.20 15.95 -15.22
N VAL A 222 3.17 16.61 -15.74
CA VAL A 222 2.70 17.91 -15.28
C VAL A 222 1.30 17.74 -14.70
N GLU A 223 1.09 18.12 -13.44
CA GLU A 223 -0.19 17.93 -12.75
C GLU A 223 -0.46 19.07 -11.73
N PRO A 224 -1.71 19.24 -11.27
CA PRO A 224 -1.99 20.19 -10.19
C PRO A 224 -1.25 19.83 -8.90
N ASP A 225 -0.64 20.83 -8.26
CA ASP A 225 -0.06 20.66 -6.94
C ASP A 225 -1.16 20.60 -5.86
N SER A 226 -0.79 20.04 -4.71
CA SER A 226 -1.56 20.10 -3.47
C SER A 226 -1.94 21.54 -3.05
N THR A 227 -1.14 22.54 -3.43
CA THR A 227 -1.46 23.95 -3.21
C THR A 227 -2.40 24.46 -4.30
N PRO A 228 -3.62 24.94 -3.95
CA PRO A 228 -4.57 25.42 -4.94
C PRO A 228 -3.97 26.50 -5.86
N GLY A 229 -4.12 26.29 -7.17
CA GLY A 229 -3.63 27.21 -8.20
C GLY A 229 -2.19 26.97 -8.63
N GLN A 230 -1.42 26.13 -7.94
CA GLN A 230 -0.07 25.75 -8.34
C GLN A 230 -0.08 24.46 -9.16
N TRP A 231 0.96 24.29 -9.97
CA TRP A 231 1.17 23.14 -10.83
C TRP A 231 2.59 22.65 -10.67
N GLU A 232 2.76 21.33 -10.62
CA GLU A 232 4.05 20.71 -10.47
C GLU A 232 4.47 19.92 -11.71
N VAL A 233 5.78 19.79 -11.87
CA VAL A 233 6.45 18.97 -12.87
C VAL A 233 7.22 17.91 -12.09
N ASN A 234 6.86 16.65 -12.26
CA ASN A 234 7.56 15.52 -11.62
C ASN A 234 8.33 14.73 -12.69
N ALA A 235 9.58 14.38 -12.39
CA ALA A 235 10.39 13.53 -13.24
C ALA A 235 9.91 12.06 -13.14
N VAL A 236 9.84 11.40 -14.30
CA VAL A 236 9.32 10.04 -14.43
C VAL A 236 10.49 9.04 -14.43
N GLY A 237 10.38 8.00 -13.61
CA GLY A 237 11.32 6.87 -13.55
C GLY A 237 10.88 5.68 -14.39
N SER A 238 11.80 4.73 -14.61
CA SER A 238 11.51 3.45 -15.28
C SER A 238 10.97 2.36 -14.36
N ASP A 239 11.08 2.54 -13.04
CA ASP A 239 10.59 1.61 -12.03
C ASP A 239 9.77 2.39 -11.00
N PRO A 240 8.49 2.05 -10.79
CA PRO A 240 7.65 2.74 -9.83
C PRO A 240 8.07 2.51 -8.36
N ASN A 241 8.96 1.54 -8.10
CA ASN A 241 9.39 1.14 -6.76
C ASN A 241 10.73 1.75 -6.33
N ASN A 242 11.34 2.61 -7.15
CA ASN A 242 12.56 3.32 -6.76
C ASN A 242 12.51 4.80 -7.15
N PHE A 243 13.46 5.57 -6.65
CA PHE A 243 13.53 7.02 -6.85
C PHE A 243 14.36 7.43 -8.07
N ALA A 244 14.89 6.49 -8.86
CA ALA A 244 15.66 6.82 -10.04
C ALA A 244 14.74 7.34 -11.15
N VAL A 245 15.07 8.52 -11.68
CA VAL A 245 14.31 9.16 -12.76
C VAL A 245 15.06 9.01 -14.08
N ARG A 246 14.34 9.06 -15.22
CA ARG A 246 14.94 8.95 -16.55
C ARG A 246 15.79 10.17 -16.91
N LYS A 247 15.36 11.33 -16.46
CA LYS A 247 16.04 12.60 -16.69
C LYS A 247 15.79 13.56 -15.53
N ASP A 248 16.86 13.94 -14.84
CA ASP A 248 16.82 15.04 -13.88
C ASP A 248 16.52 16.36 -14.59
N MET A 249 15.93 17.31 -13.87
CA MET A 249 15.84 18.70 -14.32
C MET A 249 17.25 19.33 -14.45
N PRO A 250 17.41 20.43 -15.20
CA PRO A 250 18.72 21.05 -15.40
C PRO A 250 19.44 21.36 -14.09
N ALA A 251 20.73 21.02 -14.00
CA ALA A 251 21.52 21.19 -12.78
C ALA A 251 21.54 22.63 -12.24
N SER A 252 21.42 23.62 -13.13
CA SER A 252 21.33 25.04 -12.77
C SER A 252 20.08 25.39 -11.94
N TRP A 253 19.03 24.56 -11.97
CA TRP A 253 17.78 24.77 -11.22
C TRP A 253 17.85 24.23 -9.79
N SER A 254 18.89 23.48 -9.43
CA SER A 254 19.01 22.78 -8.14
C SER A 254 18.79 23.73 -6.95
N GLY A 255 17.68 23.54 -6.24
CA GLY A 255 17.34 24.28 -5.02
C GLY A 255 16.90 25.72 -5.23
N LYS A 256 16.74 26.15 -6.49
CA LYS A 256 16.37 27.53 -6.86
C LYS A 256 14.89 27.78 -6.58
N ARG A 257 14.56 29.03 -6.19
CA ARG A 257 13.22 29.46 -5.76
C ARG A 257 12.85 30.83 -6.31
N GLY A 258 11.57 31.02 -6.56
CA GLY A 258 10.95 32.29 -6.95
C GLY A 258 11.72 32.99 -8.08
N LYS A 259 12.07 34.26 -7.85
CA LYS A 259 12.69 35.13 -8.86
C LYS A 259 13.96 34.54 -9.49
N GLU A 260 14.79 33.86 -8.70
CA GLU A 260 16.04 33.27 -9.20
C GLU A 260 15.76 32.14 -10.21
N LEU A 261 14.80 31.27 -9.91
CA LEU A 261 14.38 30.21 -10.83
C LEU A 261 13.70 30.81 -12.08
N ALA A 262 12.84 31.82 -11.88
CA ALA A 262 12.17 32.50 -12.99
C ALA A 262 13.17 33.16 -13.95
N GLU A 263 14.23 33.81 -13.44
CA GLU A 263 15.28 34.43 -14.25
C GLU A 263 16.09 33.39 -15.04
N ILE A 264 16.42 32.23 -14.44
CA ILE A 264 17.19 31.17 -15.10
C ILE A 264 16.37 30.45 -16.18
N THR A 265 15.08 30.26 -15.94
CA THR A 265 14.19 29.49 -16.82
C THR A 265 13.52 30.35 -17.87
N GLY A 266 13.39 31.65 -17.63
CA GLY A 266 12.52 32.54 -18.41
C GLY A 266 11.03 32.32 -18.15
N VAL A 267 10.65 31.46 -17.19
CA VAL A 267 9.25 31.21 -16.81
C VAL A 267 8.90 32.08 -15.61
N GLY A 268 8.16 33.16 -15.85
CA GLY A 268 7.94 34.23 -14.87
C GLY A 268 7.23 33.82 -13.57
N ASP A 269 6.45 32.74 -13.61
CA ASP A 269 5.73 32.17 -12.48
C ASP A 269 6.35 30.88 -11.93
N ALA A 270 7.62 30.60 -12.25
CA ALA A 270 8.36 29.49 -11.65
C ALA A 270 8.57 29.74 -10.14
N LEU A 271 8.22 28.77 -9.30
CA LEU A 271 8.18 28.91 -7.84
C LEU A 271 9.33 28.20 -7.13
N PHE A 272 9.65 26.96 -7.55
CA PHE A 272 10.62 26.13 -6.86
C PHE A 272 11.11 24.98 -7.74
N CYS A 273 12.37 24.58 -7.59
CA CYS A 273 12.88 23.30 -8.07
C CYS A 273 13.64 22.58 -6.95
N HIS A 274 13.33 21.30 -6.74
CA HIS A 274 13.97 20.48 -5.72
C HIS A 274 15.48 20.37 -5.97
N ASN A 275 16.29 20.35 -4.89
CA ASN A 275 17.76 20.31 -5.03
C ASN A 275 18.27 19.02 -5.70
N LYS A 276 17.53 17.92 -5.56
CA LYS A 276 17.74 16.66 -6.28
C LYS A 276 17.07 16.59 -7.66
N LEU A 277 16.53 17.71 -8.15
CA LEU A 277 16.12 17.90 -9.56
C LEU A 277 15.00 16.98 -10.09
N PHE A 278 14.31 16.24 -9.22
CA PHE A 278 13.19 15.39 -9.64
C PHE A 278 11.84 16.11 -9.70
N CYS A 279 11.74 17.36 -9.21
CA CYS A 279 10.48 18.10 -9.10
C CYS A 279 10.70 19.61 -9.24
N ALA A 280 9.76 20.29 -9.90
CA ALA A 280 9.64 21.75 -9.94
C ALA A 280 8.17 22.18 -9.90
N VAL A 281 7.91 23.41 -9.48
CA VAL A 281 6.58 23.98 -9.29
C VAL A 281 6.47 25.34 -9.98
N ALA A 282 5.33 25.60 -10.60
CA ALA A 282 4.95 26.87 -11.21
C ALA A 282 3.58 27.34 -10.69
N GLY A 283 3.30 28.63 -10.84
CA GLY A 283 2.03 29.26 -10.46
C GLY A 283 0.89 29.05 -11.45
N SER A 284 1.12 28.33 -12.55
CA SER A 284 0.14 28.03 -13.58
C SER A 284 0.47 26.75 -14.33
N LYS A 285 -0.54 26.18 -15.00
CA LYS A 285 -0.40 25.01 -15.87
C LYS A 285 0.58 25.30 -17.00
N GLU A 286 0.45 26.47 -17.61
CA GLU A 286 1.26 26.91 -18.74
C GLU A 286 2.73 27.07 -18.34
N GLY A 287 2.98 27.64 -17.15
CA GLY A 287 4.31 27.75 -16.56
C GLY A 287 4.94 26.37 -16.31
N ALA A 288 4.20 25.44 -15.72
CA ALA A 288 4.69 24.08 -15.48
C ALA A 288 4.99 23.33 -16.78
N ILE A 289 4.14 23.45 -17.81
CA ILE A 289 4.40 22.88 -19.15
C ILE A 289 5.66 23.50 -19.77
N ALA A 290 5.86 24.82 -19.63
CA ALA A 290 7.05 25.49 -20.13
C ALA A 290 8.34 24.99 -19.44
N LEU A 291 8.31 24.83 -18.11
CA LEU A 291 9.41 24.22 -17.36
C LEU A 291 9.69 22.78 -17.82
N ALA A 292 8.67 21.95 -17.97
CA ALA A 292 8.83 20.58 -18.44
C ALA A 292 9.49 20.50 -19.82
N ARG A 293 9.12 21.41 -20.73
CA ARG A 293 9.74 21.50 -22.08
C ARG A 293 11.21 21.89 -22.02
N LEU A 294 11.53 22.94 -21.26
CA LEU A 294 12.92 23.37 -21.06
C LEU A 294 13.78 22.25 -20.47
N ALA A 295 13.25 21.51 -19.49
CA ALA A 295 13.95 20.38 -18.89
C ALA A 295 14.10 19.20 -19.89
N ALA A 296 13.06 18.92 -20.68
CA ALA A 296 13.10 17.86 -21.69
C ALA A 296 14.12 18.13 -22.82
N ASP A 297 14.32 19.40 -23.18
CA ASP A 297 15.20 19.79 -24.29
C ASP A 297 16.64 20.14 -23.86
N ALA A 298 16.92 20.24 -22.55
CA ALA A 298 18.23 20.54 -21.98
C ALA A 298 19.28 19.41 -22.13
#